data_AF-A0A2N0MFW8-F1
#
_entry.id   AF-A0A2N0MFW8-F1
#
_cell.length_a   1.000
_cell.length_b   1.000
_cell.length_c   1.000
_cell.angle_alpha   90.00
_cell.angle_beta   90.00
_cell.angle_gamma   90.00
#
_symmetry.space_group_name_H-M   'P 1'
#
loop_
_entity.id
_entity.type
_entity.pdbx_description
1 polymer ?
#
loop_
_entity_poly.entity_id
_entity_poly.type
_entity_poly.pdbx_seq_one_letter_code
_entity_poly.pdbx_strand_id
1 'polypeptide(L)'
;MPLDLGETALQLERATQQMGRHQGDRENRMAALLQVAAQVDSGTARSRTQHEQSRGRPFLAAQVETSLLGSHGPTEPPPDWSVLAVDGSHIDVDRHLPVGCYLINLGGCALTYGSKPDAKLFSRPHLAWEPDELYLADPQNPAREEPITGSVLGMIRTVQELERLAEAVEDCPPDLPILALVDGSLVMWGLSGQGYQSYVRDAIVEDRLMKALDRFADLVPEKQVTLAAYVSLPRSTEVVNAARACLCPHPMSLCSDPRNGCGNRRSIQSPCDLAAGFLDRDVFHSILPAGFRSPVYLTNSSISRQYYSDRQQVHFYYLNVGEEIARVEVPRWVAQDEQLLALGHSLILDQCRRGQGYPVAISEAHEQAVLDGKDRQIFKDLLARSLEDLGLPSYTSEKERSKRTPWL
;
A
#
# COMPACT_ATOMS: atom_id res chain seq x y z
N MET A 1 -14.37 -27.03 -16.47
CA MET A 1 -14.07 -26.75 -17.89
C MET A 1 -12.78 -25.93 -17.93
N PRO A 2 -11.80 -26.30 -18.77
CA PRO A 2 -10.63 -25.46 -18.99
C PRO A 2 -11.02 -24.17 -19.73
N LEU A 3 -10.23 -23.12 -19.55
CA LEU A 3 -10.34 -21.85 -20.26
C LEU A 3 -10.14 -22.06 -21.78
N ASP A 4 -11.01 -21.51 -22.62
CA ASP A 4 -10.83 -21.51 -24.08
C ASP A 4 -9.91 -20.35 -24.50
N LEU A 5 -8.65 -20.70 -24.78
CA LEU A 5 -7.64 -19.74 -25.21
C LEU A 5 -7.86 -19.23 -26.64
N GLY A 6 -8.56 -19.97 -27.50
CA GLY A 6 -8.86 -19.57 -28.86
C GLY A 6 -9.88 -18.42 -28.91
N GLU A 7 -10.99 -18.55 -28.17
CA GLU A 7 -11.96 -17.46 -28.03
C GLU A 7 -11.35 -16.23 -27.36
N THR A 8 -10.52 -16.45 -26.33
CA THR A 8 -9.85 -15.37 -25.61
C THR A 8 -8.89 -14.61 -26.53
N ALA A 9 -8.12 -15.30 -27.36
CA ALA A 9 -7.17 -14.67 -28.30
C ALA A 9 -7.87 -13.73 -29.30
N LEU A 10 -9.02 -14.13 -29.84
CA LEU A 10 -9.81 -13.29 -30.75
C LEU A 10 -10.35 -12.02 -30.06
N GLN A 11 -10.74 -12.12 -28.79
CA GLN A 11 -11.18 -10.97 -28.01
C GLN A 11 -10.01 -10.01 -27.73
N LEU A 12 -8.82 -10.55 -27.42
CA LEU A 12 -7.61 -9.77 -27.21
C LEU A 12 -7.20 -9.00 -28.47
N GLU A 13 -7.24 -9.63 -29.64
CA GLU A 13 -6.91 -8.96 -30.90
C GLU A 13 -7.86 -7.80 -31.22
N ARG A 14 -9.17 -7.97 -30.98
CA ARG A 14 -10.14 -6.88 -31.13
C ARG A 14 -9.86 -5.73 -30.16
N ALA A 15 -9.50 -6.04 -28.92
CA ALA A 15 -9.20 -5.04 -27.91
C ALA A 15 -7.94 -4.22 -28.27
N THR A 16 -6.86 -4.87 -28.71
CA THR A 16 -5.60 -4.19 -29.06
C THR A 16 -5.77 -3.28 -30.27
N GLN A 17 -6.52 -3.70 -31.30
CA GLN A 17 -6.81 -2.86 -32.47
C GLN A 17 -7.59 -1.60 -32.11
N GLN A 18 -8.56 -1.69 -31.19
CA GLN A 18 -9.31 -0.52 -30.71
C GLN A 18 -8.42 0.41 -29.88
N MET A 19 -7.59 -0.14 -29.00
CA MET A 19 -6.65 0.65 -28.19
C MET A 19 -5.66 1.44 -29.04
N GLY A 20 -5.10 0.83 -30.09
CA GLY A 20 -4.17 1.51 -31.00
C GLY A 20 -4.78 2.70 -31.73
N ARG A 21 -6.08 2.62 -32.11
CA ARG A 21 -6.78 3.73 -32.77
C ARG A 21 -7.00 4.95 -31.87
N HIS A 22 -7.12 4.75 -30.57
CA HIS A 22 -7.35 5.82 -29.58
C HIS A 22 -6.06 6.36 -28.94
N GLN A 23 -4.89 5.86 -29.33
CA GLN A 23 -3.62 6.21 -28.70
C GLN A 23 -3.21 7.66 -29.00
N GLY A 24 -3.28 8.11 -30.26
CA GLY A 24 -2.92 9.48 -30.63
C GLY A 24 -3.81 10.53 -29.94
N ASP A 25 -5.11 10.27 -29.83
CA ASP A 25 -6.03 11.13 -29.09
C ASP A 25 -5.70 11.20 -27.60
N ARG A 26 -5.27 10.07 -27.01
CA ARG A 26 -4.85 10.00 -25.60
C ARG A 26 -3.57 10.80 -25.37
N GLU A 27 -2.58 10.70 -26.24
CA GLU A 27 -1.31 11.46 -26.14
C GLU A 27 -1.56 12.97 -26.25
N ASN A 28 -2.37 13.41 -27.21
CA ASN A 28 -2.75 14.82 -27.35
C ASN A 28 -3.48 15.36 -26.11
N ARG A 29 -4.40 14.58 -25.53
CA ARG A 29 -5.08 14.96 -24.27
C ARG A 29 -4.14 15.02 -23.09
N MET A 30 -3.16 14.11 -23.00
CA MET A 30 -2.14 14.16 -21.95
C MET A 30 -1.31 15.44 -22.07
N ALA A 31 -0.83 15.75 -23.28
CA ALA A 31 -0.07 16.97 -23.53
C ALA A 31 -0.87 18.23 -23.17
N ALA A 32 -2.15 18.29 -23.52
CA ALA A 32 -3.04 19.39 -23.15
C ALA A 32 -3.23 19.49 -21.62
N LEU A 33 -3.47 18.36 -20.94
CA LEU A 33 -3.58 18.34 -19.47
C LEU A 33 -2.30 18.86 -18.81
N LEU A 34 -1.13 18.39 -19.26
CA LEU A 34 0.16 18.81 -18.73
C LEU A 34 0.42 20.30 -18.97
N GLN A 35 0.10 20.81 -20.15
CA GLN A 35 0.28 22.22 -20.50
C GLN A 35 -0.52 23.13 -19.57
N VAL A 36 -1.80 22.81 -19.31
CA VAL A 36 -2.64 23.63 -18.44
C VAL A 36 -2.27 23.43 -16.97
N ALA A 37 -1.96 22.19 -16.55
CA ALA A 37 -1.53 21.91 -15.17
C ALA A 37 -0.20 22.57 -14.81
N ALA A 38 0.73 22.72 -15.76
CA ALA A 38 2.01 23.41 -15.55
C ALA A 38 1.85 24.93 -15.33
N GLN A 39 0.72 25.51 -15.71
CA GLN A 39 0.40 26.93 -15.48
C GLN A 39 -0.22 27.21 -14.11
N VAL A 40 -0.58 26.16 -13.36
CA VAL A 40 -1.15 26.30 -12.01
C VAL A 40 -0.05 26.71 -11.04
N ASP A 41 -0.14 27.91 -10.48
CA ASP A 41 0.78 28.38 -9.46
C ASP A 41 0.59 27.64 -8.12
N SER A 42 1.63 27.67 -7.28
CA SER A 42 1.64 26.98 -5.98
C SER A 42 0.55 27.47 -5.02
N GLY A 43 0.20 28.76 -5.06
CA GLY A 43 -0.86 29.33 -4.23
C GLY A 43 -2.23 28.79 -4.62
N THR A 44 -2.54 28.79 -5.92
CA THR A 44 -3.76 28.18 -6.46
C THR A 44 -3.82 26.70 -6.14
N ALA A 45 -2.73 25.96 -6.35
CA ALA A 45 -2.69 24.53 -6.08
C ALA A 45 -3.00 24.21 -4.61
N ARG A 46 -2.34 24.88 -3.66
CA ARG A 46 -2.61 24.75 -2.23
C ARG A 46 -4.08 25.07 -1.90
N SER A 47 -4.54 26.24 -2.34
CA SER A 47 -5.89 26.74 -2.02
C SER A 47 -6.99 25.84 -2.57
N ARG A 48 -6.84 25.30 -3.78
CA ARG A 48 -7.86 24.46 -4.43
C ARG A 48 -7.88 23.01 -3.95
N THR A 49 -6.81 22.55 -3.31
CA THR A 49 -6.64 21.14 -2.90
C THR A 49 -6.66 20.92 -1.39
N GLN A 50 -6.64 22.00 -0.59
CA GLN A 50 -6.84 21.91 0.84
C GLN A 50 -8.17 21.21 1.18
N HIS A 51 -8.20 20.53 2.33
CA HIS A 51 -9.32 19.68 2.72
C HIS A 51 -10.67 20.41 2.71
N GLU A 52 -10.74 21.63 3.22
CA GLU A 52 -11.98 22.42 3.30
C GLU A 52 -12.62 22.64 1.93
N GLN A 53 -11.80 22.90 0.91
CA GLN A 53 -12.22 23.09 -0.49
C GLN A 53 -12.44 21.76 -1.23
N SER A 54 -12.04 20.65 -0.61
CA SER A 54 -12.26 19.30 -1.11
C SER A 54 -13.54 18.67 -0.55
N ARG A 55 -14.13 19.27 0.51
CA ARG A 55 -15.41 18.80 1.07
C ARG A 55 -16.52 18.88 0.03
N GLY A 56 -17.21 17.76 -0.17
CA GLY A 56 -18.28 17.63 -1.16
C GLY A 56 -17.82 17.23 -2.56
N ARG A 57 -16.51 17.08 -2.81
CA ARG A 57 -16.04 16.49 -4.08
C ARG A 57 -16.34 14.99 -4.08
N PRO A 58 -16.86 14.43 -5.18
CA PRO A 58 -17.14 12.99 -5.29
C PRO A 58 -15.88 12.16 -5.62
N PHE A 59 -14.70 12.76 -5.46
CA PHE A 59 -13.42 12.17 -5.84
C PHE A 59 -12.33 12.56 -4.85
N LEU A 60 -11.35 11.69 -4.71
CA LEU A 60 -10.20 11.92 -3.85
C LEU A 60 -9.13 12.71 -4.61
N ALA A 61 -8.73 13.86 -4.09
CA ALA A 61 -7.67 14.70 -4.65
C ALA A 61 -6.55 14.89 -3.62
N ALA A 62 -5.30 14.75 -4.04
CA ALA A 62 -4.14 14.99 -3.19
C ALA A 62 -4.12 16.45 -2.74
N GLN A 63 -3.69 16.72 -1.50
CA GLN A 63 -3.39 18.08 -1.08
C GLN A 63 -1.97 18.45 -1.53
N VAL A 64 -1.87 19.56 -2.25
CA VAL A 64 -0.60 20.08 -2.78
C VAL A 64 0.01 21.04 -1.77
N GLU A 65 1.25 20.78 -1.36
CA GLU A 65 1.97 21.63 -0.41
C GLU A 65 3.01 22.54 -1.07
N THR A 66 3.65 22.14 -2.17
CA THR A 66 4.70 22.95 -2.81
C THR A 66 4.32 23.31 -4.23
N SER A 67 4.26 22.33 -5.13
CA SER A 67 3.84 22.51 -6.52
C SER A 67 2.97 21.35 -6.98
N LEU A 68 2.07 21.61 -7.93
CA LEU A 68 1.19 20.58 -8.49
C LEU A 68 1.99 19.55 -9.29
N LEU A 69 2.92 20.03 -10.13
CA LEU A 69 3.85 19.23 -10.92
C LEU A 69 5.28 19.68 -10.62
N GLY A 70 6.25 18.81 -10.86
CA GLY A 70 7.66 19.08 -10.65
C GLY A 70 8.52 17.82 -10.81
N SER A 71 9.83 18.01 -10.75
CA SER A 71 10.79 16.91 -10.78
C SER A 71 11.98 17.23 -9.85
N HIS A 72 12.39 16.24 -9.07
CA HIS A 72 13.52 16.33 -8.15
C HIS A 72 14.46 15.16 -8.40
N GLY A 73 15.74 15.47 -8.62
CA GLY A 73 16.78 14.47 -8.85
C GLY A 73 17.19 13.76 -7.55
N PRO A 74 17.72 12.54 -7.64
CA PRO A 74 18.20 11.81 -6.47
C PRO A 74 19.53 12.38 -5.97
N THR A 75 19.78 12.25 -4.67
CA THR A 75 21.12 12.45 -4.09
C THR A 75 21.93 11.16 -4.19
N GLU A 76 23.24 11.24 -3.98
CA GLU A 76 24.04 10.03 -3.84
C GLU A 76 23.70 9.32 -2.52
N PRO A 77 23.58 7.97 -2.51
CA PRO A 77 23.40 7.24 -1.27
C PRO A 77 24.66 7.37 -0.39
N PRO A 78 24.52 7.26 0.94
CA PRO A 78 25.67 7.16 1.84
C PRO A 78 26.55 5.94 1.49
N PRO A 79 27.82 5.90 1.92
CA PRO A 79 28.72 4.78 1.60
C PRO A 79 28.33 3.47 2.30
N ASP A 80 27.75 3.56 3.49
CA ASP A 80 27.29 2.44 4.32
C ASP A 80 25.84 2.71 4.76
N TRP A 81 24.97 1.72 4.65
CA TRP A 81 23.56 1.81 5.06
C TRP A 81 22.94 0.44 5.26
N SER A 82 21.76 0.40 5.88
CA SER A 82 20.93 -0.80 5.98
C SER A 82 19.56 -0.59 5.37
N VAL A 83 19.02 -1.64 4.76
CA VAL A 83 17.64 -1.71 4.27
C VAL A 83 16.95 -2.87 4.96
N LEU A 84 15.80 -2.61 5.57
CA LEU A 84 14.99 -3.60 6.25
C LEU A 84 13.60 -3.66 5.62
N ALA A 85 13.07 -4.87 5.50
CA ALA A 85 11.70 -5.09 5.06
C ALA A 85 11.11 -6.31 5.77
N VAL A 86 9.80 -6.27 5.97
CA VAL A 86 9.01 -7.38 6.53
C VAL A 86 7.76 -7.52 5.66
N ASP A 87 7.42 -8.77 5.35
CA ASP A 87 6.19 -9.14 4.67
C ASP A 87 5.50 -10.26 5.47
N GLY A 88 4.23 -10.47 5.19
CA GLY A 88 3.40 -11.42 5.89
C GLY A 88 2.54 -12.23 4.93
N SER A 89 2.38 -13.51 5.24
CA SER A 89 1.32 -14.33 4.66
C SER A 89 0.50 -15.00 5.76
N HIS A 90 -0.70 -15.48 5.42
CA HIS A 90 -1.54 -16.15 6.39
C HIS A 90 -2.36 -17.30 5.82
N ILE A 91 -2.74 -18.21 6.71
CA ILE A 91 -3.82 -19.19 6.54
C ILE A 91 -4.98 -18.68 7.39
N ASP A 92 -6.06 -18.33 6.71
CA ASP A 92 -7.28 -17.81 7.35
C ASP A 92 -8.02 -18.92 8.12
N VAL A 93 -8.95 -18.51 8.98
CA VAL A 93 -9.80 -19.44 9.73
C VAL A 93 -10.63 -20.28 8.76
N ASP A 94 -10.36 -21.58 8.74
CA ASP A 94 -11.07 -22.52 7.88
C ASP A 94 -12.17 -23.22 8.69
N ARG A 95 -13.43 -22.92 8.35
CA ARG A 95 -14.63 -23.57 8.91
C ARG A 95 -14.68 -25.09 8.71
N HIS A 96 -13.82 -25.63 7.86
CA HIS A 96 -13.69 -27.07 7.63
C HIS A 96 -12.64 -27.72 8.53
N LEU A 97 -11.96 -26.94 9.38
CA LEU A 97 -11.10 -27.44 10.42
C LEU A 97 -11.89 -27.62 11.73
N PRO A 98 -11.55 -28.65 12.52
CA PRO A 98 -12.20 -28.93 13.81
C PRO A 98 -11.90 -27.89 14.90
N VAL A 99 -10.88 -27.05 14.72
CA VAL A 99 -10.48 -25.96 15.63
C VAL A 99 -10.45 -24.65 14.86
N GLY A 100 -11.10 -23.62 15.41
CA GLY A 100 -10.94 -22.25 14.92
C GLY A 100 -9.53 -21.77 15.22
N CYS A 101 -8.71 -21.61 14.19
CA CYS A 101 -7.37 -21.05 14.31
C CYS A 101 -6.97 -20.40 12.97
N TYR A 102 -6.05 -19.46 13.04
CA TYR A 102 -5.36 -18.92 11.86
C TYR A 102 -3.86 -18.94 12.09
N LEU A 103 -3.10 -18.97 11.00
CA LEU A 103 -1.64 -18.89 11.03
C LEU A 103 -1.22 -17.61 10.34
N ILE A 104 -0.42 -16.77 11.00
CA ILE A 104 0.31 -15.68 10.35
C ILE A 104 1.79 -16.07 10.30
N ASN A 105 2.41 -15.99 9.14
CA ASN A 105 3.86 -16.13 9.00
C ASN A 105 4.46 -14.79 8.59
N LEU A 106 5.33 -14.23 9.44
CA LEU A 106 6.07 -13.00 9.16
C LEU A 106 7.48 -13.35 8.72
N GLY A 107 7.82 -12.95 7.49
CA GLY A 107 9.14 -13.08 6.92
C GLY A 107 9.80 -11.72 6.75
N GLY A 108 11.12 -11.65 6.85
CA GLY A 108 11.80 -10.37 6.70
C GLY A 108 13.29 -10.48 6.51
N CYS A 109 13.88 -9.34 6.16
CA CYS A 109 15.31 -9.21 5.96
C CYS A 109 15.88 -7.91 6.54
N ALA A 110 17.16 -7.96 6.89
CA ALA A 110 18.00 -6.79 7.12
C ALA A 110 19.26 -6.93 6.26
N LEU A 111 19.38 -6.07 5.25
CA LEU A 111 20.45 -6.05 4.27
C LEU A 111 21.36 -4.85 4.56
N THR A 112 22.63 -5.11 4.88
CA THR A 112 23.63 -4.06 5.12
C THR A 112 24.55 -3.95 3.91
N TYR A 113 24.74 -2.72 3.44
CA TYR A 113 25.55 -2.39 2.28
C TYR A 113 26.74 -1.50 2.68
N GLY A 114 27.77 -1.51 1.85
CA GLY A 114 28.98 -0.71 2.03
C GLY A 114 30.20 -1.56 2.39
N SER A 115 31.01 -1.06 3.31
CA SER A 115 32.30 -1.58 3.76
C SER A 115 32.20 -2.90 4.53
N LYS A 116 31.08 -3.16 5.20
CA LYS A 116 30.82 -4.38 5.99
C LYS A 116 29.47 -4.99 5.58
N PRO A 117 29.37 -5.57 4.37
CA PRO A 117 28.11 -6.11 3.90
C PRO A 117 27.68 -7.31 4.74
N ASP A 118 26.39 -7.39 5.06
CA ASP A 118 25.78 -8.47 5.83
C ASP A 118 24.32 -8.65 5.40
N ALA A 119 23.78 -9.86 5.59
CA ALA A 119 22.39 -10.17 5.30
C ALA A 119 21.82 -11.08 6.38
N LYS A 120 20.76 -10.62 7.04
CA LYS A 120 20.01 -11.38 8.03
C LYS A 120 18.60 -11.61 7.52
N LEU A 121 18.20 -12.87 7.44
CA LEU A 121 16.87 -13.29 7.01
C LEU A 121 16.17 -13.98 8.18
N PHE A 122 14.85 -13.82 8.29
CA PHE A 122 14.06 -14.53 9.30
C PHE A 122 12.67 -14.88 8.76
N SER A 123 12.10 -15.94 9.35
CA SER A 123 10.72 -16.36 9.16
C SER A 123 10.17 -16.78 10.52
N ARG A 124 9.01 -16.24 10.91
CA ARG A 124 8.41 -16.45 12.23
C ARG A 124 6.90 -16.72 12.08
N PRO A 125 6.49 -18.00 12.19
CA PRO A 125 5.07 -18.36 12.23
C PRO A 125 4.47 -18.13 13.62
N HIS A 126 3.22 -17.68 13.66
CA HIS A 126 2.38 -17.54 14.86
C HIS A 126 1.02 -18.18 14.60
N LEU A 127 0.69 -19.21 15.39
CA LEU A 127 -0.61 -19.87 15.35
C LEU A 127 -1.50 -19.24 16.41
N ALA A 128 -2.52 -18.52 15.97
CA ALA A 128 -3.55 -17.94 16.82
C ALA A 128 -4.70 -18.92 16.99
N TRP A 129 -5.07 -19.20 18.24
CA TRP A 129 -6.11 -20.17 18.57
C TRP A 129 -6.87 -19.82 19.85
N GLU A 130 -6.34 -18.91 20.69
CA GLU A 130 -7.03 -18.46 21.88
C GLU A 130 -8.18 -17.50 21.52
N PRO A 131 -9.30 -17.48 22.26
CA PRO A 131 -10.46 -16.66 21.91
C PRO A 131 -10.15 -15.16 21.74
N ASP A 132 -9.26 -14.60 22.54
CA ASP A 132 -8.79 -13.21 22.46
C ASP A 132 -7.90 -12.93 21.24
N GLU A 133 -7.30 -13.96 20.63
CA GLU A 133 -6.59 -13.85 19.36
C GLU A 133 -7.49 -14.04 18.13
N LEU A 134 -8.66 -14.67 18.32
CA LEU A 134 -9.62 -14.96 17.25
C LEU A 134 -10.72 -13.92 17.12
N TYR A 135 -10.93 -13.09 18.13
CA TYR A 135 -11.99 -12.09 18.18
C TYR A 135 -11.48 -10.75 18.71
N LEU A 136 -11.90 -9.66 18.07
CA LEU A 136 -11.78 -8.32 18.63
C LEU A 136 -13.03 -8.05 19.45
N ALA A 137 -12.90 -7.87 20.77
CA ALA A 137 -14.02 -7.55 21.65
C ALA A 137 -14.19 -6.03 21.81
N ASP A 138 -15.45 -5.57 21.90
CA ASP A 138 -15.76 -4.19 22.26
C ASP A 138 -15.43 -3.96 23.75
N PRO A 139 -14.49 -3.04 24.09
CA PRO A 139 -14.11 -2.78 25.47
C PRO A 139 -15.27 -2.30 26.36
N GLN A 140 -16.31 -1.70 25.76
CA GLN A 140 -17.49 -1.22 26.47
C GLN A 140 -18.60 -2.28 26.59
N ASN A 141 -18.57 -3.31 25.75
CA ASN A 141 -19.53 -4.40 25.77
C ASN A 141 -18.91 -5.69 25.23
N PRO A 142 -18.28 -6.51 26.10
CA PRO A 142 -17.62 -7.76 25.69
C PRO A 142 -18.54 -8.79 25.00
N ALA A 143 -19.86 -8.63 25.05
CA ALA A 143 -20.77 -9.47 24.27
C ALA A 143 -20.81 -9.11 22.76
N ARG A 144 -20.16 -8.01 22.37
CA ARG A 144 -19.96 -7.61 20.97
C ARG A 144 -18.54 -7.93 20.58
N GLU A 145 -18.40 -8.78 19.58
CA GLU A 145 -17.12 -9.25 19.08
C GLU A 145 -17.14 -9.25 17.55
N GLU A 146 -15.98 -8.97 16.96
CA GLU A 146 -15.72 -9.09 15.53
C GLU A 146 -14.72 -10.24 15.31
N PRO A 147 -15.05 -11.27 14.51
CA PRO A 147 -14.12 -12.35 14.22
C PRO A 147 -12.93 -11.87 13.38
N ILE A 148 -11.73 -12.26 13.78
CA ILE A 148 -10.48 -11.98 13.05
C ILE A 148 -10.37 -12.96 11.89
N THR A 149 -11.04 -12.63 10.79
CA THR A 149 -11.05 -13.41 9.55
C THR A 149 -11.02 -12.50 8.33
N GLY A 150 -10.66 -13.04 7.16
CA GLY A 150 -10.71 -12.33 5.88
C GLY A 150 -9.98 -10.99 5.92
N SER A 151 -10.71 -9.90 5.68
CA SER A 151 -10.14 -8.55 5.67
C SER A 151 -9.61 -8.10 7.03
N VAL A 152 -10.24 -8.49 8.13
CA VAL A 152 -9.76 -8.13 9.49
C VAL A 152 -8.43 -8.81 9.77
N LEU A 153 -8.31 -10.10 9.45
CA LEU A 153 -7.05 -10.84 9.57
C LEU A 153 -5.95 -10.22 8.68
N GLY A 154 -6.29 -9.81 7.45
CA GLY A 154 -5.37 -9.10 6.57
C GLY A 154 -4.85 -7.79 7.17
N MET A 155 -5.70 -7.01 7.84
CA MET A 155 -5.30 -5.76 8.50
C MET A 155 -4.44 -6.02 9.74
N ILE A 156 -4.79 -7.04 10.55
CA ILE A 156 -3.97 -7.47 11.69
C ILE A 156 -2.58 -7.89 11.22
N ARG A 157 -2.50 -8.65 10.12
CA ARG A 157 -1.23 -9.06 9.51
C ARG A 157 -0.39 -7.83 9.10
N THR A 158 -0.97 -6.87 8.39
CA THR A 158 -0.25 -5.64 7.99
C THR A 158 0.26 -4.82 9.18
N VAL A 159 -0.51 -4.78 10.27
CA VAL A 159 -0.04 -4.14 11.51
C VAL A 159 1.13 -4.91 12.14
N GLN A 160 1.05 -6.25 12.19
CA GLN A 160 2.13 -7.10 12.70
C GLN A 160 3.40 -7.03 11.84
N GLU A 161 3.28 -6.93 10.51
CA GLU A 161 4.40 -6.68 9.60
C GLU A 161 5.15 -5.41 10.00
N LEU A 162 4.42 -4.32 10.24
CA LEU A 162 4.99 -3.03 10.62
C LEU A 162 5.60 -3.05 12.04
N GLU A 163 4.92 -3.67 13.01
CA GLU A 163 5.42 -3.85 14.37
C GLU A 163 6.74 -4.62 14.37
N ARG A 164 6.80 -5.71 13.58
CA ARG A 164 8.00 -6.53 13.45
C ARG A 164 9.12 -5.81 12.71
N LEU A 165 8.80 -4.97 11.74
CA LEU A 165 9.77 -4.10 11.08
C LEU A 165 10.36 -3.08 12.07
N ALA A 166 9.54 -2.49 12.95
CA ALA A 166 10.02 -1.58 13.99
C ALA A 166 10.99 -2.28 14.95
N GLU A 167 10.64 -3.49 15.42
CA GLU A 167 11.56 -4.32 16.23
C GLU A 167 12.88 -4.61 15.51
N ALA A 168 12.83 -4.96 14.22
CA ALA A 168 14.04 -5.26 13.46
C ALA A 168 14.95 -4.02 13.32
N VAL A 169 14.38 -2.82 13.20
CA VAL A 169 15.12 -1.55 13.21
C VAL A 169 15.68 -1.23 14.60
N GLU A 170 14.96 -1.54 15.67
CA GLU A 170 15.44 -1.42 17.05
C GLU A 170 16.66 -2.33 17.32
N ASP A 171 16.68 -3.52 16.73
CA ASP A 171 17.79 -4.49 16.84
C ASP A 171 19.03 -4.11 16.01
N CYS A 172 18.92 -3.17 15.06
CA CYS A 172 20.03 -2.73 14.23
C CYS A 172 21.03 -1.84 15.00
N PRO A 173 22.34 -1.89 14.69
CA PRO A 173 23.31 -0.94 15.22
C PRO A 173 22.94 0.51 14.89
N PRO A 174 23.19 1.50 15.78
CA PRO A 174 22.79 2.89 15.56
C PRO A 174 23.66 3.64 14.53
N ASP A 175 24.79 3.06 14.12
CA ASP A 175 25.83 3.78 13.35
C ASP A 175 25.54 3.91 11.85
N LEU A 176 24.47 3.29 11.34
CA LEU A 176 24.16 3.24 9.91
C LEU A 176 22.79 3.88 9.64
N PRO A 177 22.66 4.72 8.58
CA PRO A 177 21.36 5.15 8.09
C PRO A 177 20.50 3.96 7.67
N ILE A 178 19.20 4.02 7.97
CA ILE A 178 18.28 2.90 7.76
C ILE A 178 17.13 3.29 6.84
N LEU A 179 16.90 2.49 5.80
CA LEU A 179 15.63 2.46 5.06
C LEU A 179 14.76 1.31 5.61
N ALA A 180 13.66 1.64 6.27
CA ALA A 180 12.61 0.69 6.63
C ALA A 180 11.54 0.71 5.53
N LEU A 181 11.36 -0.42 4.85
CA LEU A 181 10.56 -0.51 3.64
C LEU A 181 9.36 -1.45 3.84
N VAL A 182 8.18 -0.95 3.51
CA VAL A 182 6.91 -1.67 3.56
C VAL A 182 6.42 -1.93 2.13
N ASP A 183 5.90 -3.13 1.86
CA ASP A 183 5.22 -3.41 0.58
C ASP A 183 3.77 -2.91 0.62
N GLY A 184 3.38 -2.10 -0.35
CA GLY A 184 2.04 -1.52 -0.41
C GLY A 184 1.94 -0.14 0.24
N SER A 185 0.90 0.09 1.05
CA SER A 185 0.47 1.43 1.45
C SER A 185 0.51 1.60 2.98
N LEU A 186 0.96 2.78 3.45
CA LEU A 186 0.85 3.18 4.85
C LEU A 186 -0.59 3.57 5.23
N VAL A 187 -1.43 3.84 4.24
CA VAL A 187 -2.85 4.11 4.45
C VAL A 187 -3.61 2.79 4.56
N MET A 188 -4.28 2.57 5.69
CA MET A 188 -5.10 1.38 5.95
C MET A 188 -6.43 1.42 5.16
N TRP A 189 -6.36 1.27 3.84
CA TRP A 189 -7.53 1.35 2.94
C TRP A 189 -8.61 0.32 3.25
N GLY A 190 -8.26 -0.82 3.85
CA GLY A 190 -9.22 -1.84 4.28
C GLY A 190 -10.28 -1.29 5.24
N LEU A 191 -9.95 -0.25 6.02
CA LEU A 191 -10.87 0.42 6.94
C LEU A 191 -11.63 1.60 6.30
N SER A 192 -11.39 1.90 5.02
CA SER A 192 -12.11 2.95 4.31
C SER A 192 -13.57 2.54 4.04
N GLY A 193 -14.51 3.40 4.45
CA GLY A 193 -15.96 3.15 4.33
C GLY A 193 -16.66 2.86 5.67
N GLN A 194 -17.99 2.85 5.66
CA GLN A 194 -18.81 2.71 6.88
C GLN A 194 -19.03 1.26 7.36
N GLY A 195 -18.19 0.31 6.94
CA GLY A 195 -18.41 -1.13 7.17
C GLY A 195 -18.08 -1.62 8.58
N TYR A 196 -17.05 -1.07 9.22
CA TYR A 196 -16.59 -1.54 10.53
C TYR A 196 -17.08 -0.67 11.67
N GLN A 197 -17.35 -1.31 12.80
CA GLN A 197 -17.64 -0.65 14.07
C GLN A 197 -16.41 0.14 14.56
N SER A 198 -16.63 1.14 15.43
CA SER A 198 -15.53 1.98 15.92
C SER A 198 -14.48 1.17 16.67
N TYR A 199 -14.88 0.27 17.58
CA TYR A 199 -13.94 -0.50 18.39
C TYR A 199 -12.97 -1.36 17.56
N VAL A 200 -13.39 -1.85 16.39
CA VAL A 200 -12.52 -2.60 15.46
C VAL A 200 -11.47 -1.66 14.86
N ARG A 201 -11.87 -0.44 14.48
CA ARG A 201 -10.93 0.57 13.97
C ARG A 201 -9.96 1.00 15.06
N ASP A 202 -10.46 1.26 16.26
CA ASP A 202 -9.65 1.75 17.38
C ASP A 202 -8.60 0.69 17.76
N ALA A 203 -9.00 -0.59 17.86
CA ALA A 203 -8.12 -1.72 18.16
C ALA A 203 -7.01 -1.95 17.13
N ILE A 204 -7.25 -1.64 15.85
CA ILE A 204 -6.28 -1.83 14.76
C ILE A 204 -5.42 -0.58 14.56
N VAL A 205 -6.05 0.60 14.53
CA VAL A 205 -5.41 1.87 14.16
C VAL A 205 -4.76 2.49 15.38
N GLU A 206 -5.56 2.96 16.34
CA GLU A 206 -5.07 3.72 17.49
C GLU A 206 -4.20 2.84 18.40
N ASP A 207 -4.65 1.62 18.68
CA ASP A 207 -4.00 0.76 19.64
C ASP A 207 -2.74 0.07 19.12
N ARG A 208 -2.53 0.01 17.81
CA ARG A 208 -1.43 -0.75 17.22
C ARG A 208 -0.71 -0.01 16.09
N LEU A 209 -1.39 0.26 14.97
CA LEU A 209 -0.75 0.90 13.80
C LEU A 209 -0.06 2.22 14.16
N MET A 210 -0.75 3.10 14.91
CA MET A 210 -0.19 4.40 15.31
C MET A 210 1.00 4.21 16.26
N LYS A 211 0.92 3.29 17.23
CA LYS A 211 2.04 2.97 18.12
C LYS A 211 3.24 2.44 17.34
N ALA A 212 3.03 1.59 16.34
CA ALA A 212 4.09 1.08 15.48
C ALA A 212 4.76 2.22 14.66
N LEU A 213 3.96 3.14 14.10
CA LEU A 213 4.49 4.32 13.41
C LEU A 213 5.29 5.24 14.33
N ASP A 214 4.82 5.47 15.56
CA ASP A 214 5.53 6.30 16.55
C ASP A 214 6.90 5.73 16.92
N ARG A 215 7.02 4.40 17.03
CA ARG A 215 8.32 3.74 17.27
C ARG A 215 9.37 4.14 16.22
N PHE A 216 9.03 4.13 14.94
CA PHE A 216 9.96 4.60 13.89
C PHE A 216 10.34 6.06 14.07
N ALA A 217 9.35 6.91 14.36
CA ALA A 217 9.56 8.33 14.50
C ALA A 217 10.46 8.66 15.71
N ASP A 218 10.38 7.86 16.78
CA ASP A 218 11.17 8.02 18.00
C ASP A 218 12.60 7.47 17.86
N LEU A 219 12.86 6.60 16.88
CA LEU A 219 14.19 6.10 16.53
C LEU A 219 15.00 7.05 15.63
N VAL A 220 14.34 8.01 14.97
CA VAL A 220 14.99 8.95 14.04
C VAL A 220 16.19 9.68 14.67
N PRO A 221 16.11 10.23 15.91
CA PRO A 221 17.24 10.96 16.51
C PRO A 221 18.47 10.09 16.76
N GLU A 222 18.29 8.78 16.93
CA GLU A 222 19.37 7.85 17.28
C GLU A 222 19.96 7.12 16.06
N LYS A 223 19.15 6.80 15.04
CA LYS A 223 19.57 5.89 13.94
C LYS A 223 19.34 6.39 12.52
N GLN A 224 18.88 7.64 12.33
CA GLN A 224 18.52 8.19 11.01
C GLN A 224 17.66 7.22 10.18
N VAL A 225 16.43 6.97 10.65
CA VAL A 225 15.50 6.01 10.04
C VAL A 225 14.55 6.71 9.09
N THR A 226 14.56 6.28 7.82
CA THR A 226 13.53 6.62 6.85
C THR A 226 12.56 5.44 6.70
N LEU A 227 11.32 5.63 7.14
CA LEU A 227 10.21 4.74 6.84
C LEU A 227 9.58 5.13 5.50
N ALA A 228 9.41 4.15 4.61
CA ALA A 228 8.70 4.31 3.35
C ALA A 228 7.88 3.06 3.01
N ALA A 229 6.73 3.24 2.37
CA ALA A 229 6.01 2.16 1.72
C ALA A 229 6.09 2.31 0.20
N TYR A 230 6.30 1.19 -0.49
CA TYR A 230 6.47 1.13 -1.93
C TYR A 230 5.23 0.52 -2.58
N VAL A 231 4.55 1.29 -3.42
CA VAL A 231 3.42 0.82 -4.24
C VAL A 231 3.87 0.70 -5.69
N SER A 232 4.06 -0.53 -6.15
CA SER A 232 4.32 -0.84 -7.56
C SER A 232 3.10 -0.59 -8.44
N LEU A 233 3.32 -0.13 -9.67
CA LEU A 233 2.31 0.13 -10.69
C LEU A 233 1.00 0.75 -10.15
N PRO A 234 1.06 1.88 -9.43
CA PRO A 234 -0.05 2.44 -8.68
C PRO A 234 -1.20 2.85 -9.61
N ARG A 235 -2.44 2.67 -9.14
CA ARG A 235 -3.68 2.97 -9.89
C ARG A 235 -4.45 4.17 -9.33
N SER A 236 -3.76 5.01 -8.55
CA SER A 236 -4.30 6.23 -7.97
C SER A 236 -4.50 7.32 -9.02
N THR A 237 -5.40 8.24 -8.68
CA THR A 237 -5.75 9.43 -9.46
C THR A 237 -5.75 10.67 -8.57
N GLU A 238 -5.07 10.66 -7.43
CA GLU A 238 -5.11 11.74 -6.45
C GLU A 238 -4.50 13.02 -7.00
N VAL A 239 -3.38 12.95 -7.72
CA VAL A 239 -2.72 14.13 -8.31
C VAL A 239 -3.44 14.60 -9.57
N VAL A 240 -3.89 13.68 -10.42
CA VAL A 240 -4.78 13.99 -11.55
C VAL A 240 -6.04 14.70 -11.07
N ASN A 241 -6.61 14.25 -9.96
CA ASN A 241 -7.77 14.87 -9.34
C ASN A 241 -7.45 16.21 -8.68
N ALA A 242 -6.23 16.39 -8.15
CA ALA A 242 -5.74 17.68 -7.68
C ALA A 242 -5.59 18.68 -8.84
N ALA A 243 -5.05 18.24 -9.99
CA ALA A 243 -5.00 19.05 -11.20
C ALA A 243 -6.42 19.44 -11.65
N ARG A 244 -7.32 18.46 -11.76
CA ARG A 244 -8.74 18.72 -12.05
C ARG A 244 -9.36 19.72 -11.07
N ALA A 245 -9.01 19.63 -9.79
CA ALA A 245 -9.50 20.54 -8.77
C ALA A 245 -9.05 21.99 -8.97
N CYS A 246 -7.82 22.18 -9.43
CA CYS A 246 -7.25 23.49 -9.72
C CYS A 246 -7.83 24.11 -10.99
N LEU A 247 -8.12 23.28 -12.00
CA LEU A 247 -8.63 23.72 -13.29
C LEU A 247 -10.15 23.96 -13.31
N CYS A 248 -10.89 23.43 -12.34
CA CYS A 248 -12.35 23.48 -12.33
C CYS A 248 -12.89 24.91 -12.06
N PRO A 249 -13.62 25.54 -13.01
CA PRO A 249 -14.29 26.82 -12.79
C PRO A 249 -15.68 26.66 -12.17
N HIS A 250 -16.18 25.43 -12.06
CA HIS A 250 -17.57 25.14 -11.71
C HIS A 250 -17.81 25.21 -10.20
N PRO A 251 -19.05 25.55 -9.78
CA PRO A 251 -19.42 25.49 -8.37
C PRO A 251 -19.45 24.04 -7.86
N MET A 252 -19.17 23.87 -6.57
CA MET A 252 -19.15 22.57 -5.91
C MET A 252 -20.46 21.77 -6.05
N SER A 253 -21.60 22.45 -6.12
CA SER A 253 -22.92 21.82 -6.31
C SER A 253 -23.01 21.05 -7.64
N LEU A 254 -22.39 21.56 -8.71
CA LEU A 254 -22.33 20.86 -9.99
C LEU A 254 -21.39 19.66 -9.90
N CYS A 255 -20.25 19.79 -9.21
CA CYS A 255 -19.31 18.70 -9.05
C CYS A 255 -19.94 17.48 -8.36
N SER A 256 -20.78 17.70 -7.34
CA SER A 256 -21.47 16.65 -6.59
C SER A 256 -22.80 16.18 -7.19
N ASP A 257 -23.23 16.75 -8.33
CA ASP A 257 -24.52 16.38 -8.94
C ASP A 257 -24.50 14.92 -9.43
N PRO A 258 -25.48 14.08 -9.06
CA PRO A 258 -25.47 12.65 -9.39
C PRO A 258 -25.66 12.35 -10.87
N ARG A 259 -26.14 13.30 -11.68
CA ARG A 259 -26.40 13.12 -13.12
C ARG A 259 -25.30 13.73 -13.98
N ASN A 260 -24.84 14.93 -13.61
CA ASN A 260 -23.94 15.75 -14.41
C ASN A 260 -22.60 16.05 -13.73
N GLY A 261 -22.41 15.56 -12.51
CA GLY A 261 -21.22 15.81 -11.71
C GLY A 261 -20.01 14.99 -12.12
N CYS A 262 -18.94 15.18 -11.35
CA CYS A 262 -17.68 14.49 -11.58
C CYS A 262 -17.74 13.09 -10.98
N GLY A 263 -17.18 12.09 -11.66
CA GLY A 263 -16.84 10.82 -11.06
C GLY A 263 -15.40 10.81 -10.54
N ASN A 264 -15.03 9.72 -9.86
CA ASN A 264 -13.66 9.56 -9.36
C ASN A 264 -12.60 9.66 -10.47
N ARG A 265 -12.89 9.10 -11.67
CA ARG A 265 -11.95 9.03 -12.81
C ARG A 265 -12.39 9.76 -14.07
N ARG A 266 -13.61 10.31 -14.10
CA ARG A 266 -14.22 10.87 -15.30
C ARG A 266 -15.01 12.13 -14.97
N SER A 267 -15.12 13.02 -15.94
CA SER A 267 -15.99 14.19 -15.93
C SER A 267 -16.47 14.41 -17.36
N ILE A 268 -17.70 14.88 -17.52
CA ILE A 268 -18.23 15.38 -18.80
C ILE A 268 -18.17 16.91 -18.89
N GLN A 269 -17.82 17.58 -17.79
CA GLN A 269 -17.68 19.02 -17.71
C GLN A 269 -16.29 19.45 -18.18
N SER A 270 -16.21 20.39 -19.11
CA SER A 270 -14.95 21.03 -19.49
C SER A 270 -14.56 22.12 -18.48
N PRO A 271 -13.27 22.28 -18.12
CA PRO A 271 -12.08 21.55 -18.58
C PRO A 271 -11.76 20.28 -17.74
N CYS A 272 -12.66 19.86 -16.85
CA CYS A 272 -12.43 18.70 -15.97
C CYS A 272 -12.34 17.36 -16.71
N ASP A 273 -12.88 17.28 -17.93
CA ASP A 273 -12.84 16.13 -18.83
C ASP A 273 -11.44 15.85 -19.39
N LEU A 274 -10.54 16.85 -19.43
CA LEU A 274 -9.14 16.67 -19.83
C LEU A 274 -8.41 15.62 -18.96
N ALA A 275 -8.72 15.58 -17.68
CA ALA A 275 -8.16 14.62 -16.72
C ALA A 275 -8.76 13.20 -16.84
N ALA A 276 -9.80 13.01 -17.67
CA ALA A 276 -10.55 11.76 -17.69
C ALA A 276 -9.73 10.59 -18.27
N GLY A 277 -9.67 9.50 -17.49
CA GLY A 277 -9.02 8.26 -17.91
C GLY A 277 -7.50 8.25 -17.76
N PHE A 278 -6.90 9.24 -17.09
CA PHE A 278 -5.49 9.22 -16.71
C PHE A 278 -5.32 8.79 -15.25
N LEU A 279 -4.24 8.07 -15.01
CA LEU A 279 -3.72 7.75 -13.68
C LEU A 279 -2.57 8.69 -13.35
N ASP A 280 -2.26 8.82 -12.05
CA ASP A 280 -1.13 9.64 -11.61
C ASP A 280 0.18 9.15 -12.23
N ARG A 281 0.36 7.82 -12.33
CA ARG A 281 1.53 7.23 -13.00
C ARG A 281 1.64 7.62 -14.48
N ASP A 282 0.53 7.85 -15.18
CA ASP A 282 0.56 8.25 -16.59
C ASP A 282 1.13 9.67 -16.71
N VAL A 283 0.69 10.57 -15.82
CA VAL A 283 1.18 11.95 -15.73
C VAL A 283 2.68 11.96 -15.44
N PHE A 284 3.12 11.21 -14.43
CA PHE A 284 4.53 11.23 -14.04
C PHE A 284 5.45 10.45 -14.98
N HIS A 285 4.93 9.47 -15.71
CA HIS A 285 5.67 8.84 -16.80
C HIS A 285 6.02 9.83 -17.90
N SER A 286 5.17 10.82 -18.16
CA SER A 286 5.43 11.88 -19.15
C SER A 286 6.36 13.00 -18.66
N ILE A 287 6.56 13.16 -17.35
CA ILE A 287 7.29 14.30 -16.78
C ILE A 287 8.63 13.90 -16.15
N LEU A 288 8.69 12.77 -15.44
CA LEU A 288 9.84 12.40 -14.62
C LEU A 288 10.89 11.68 -15.46
N PRO A 289 12.15 12.17 -15.53
CA PRO A 289 13.27 11.37 -16.01
C PRO A 289 13.49 10.16 -15.08
N ALA A 290 14.17 9.12 -15.60
CA ALA A 290 14.55 7.96 -14.78
C ALA A 290 15.40 8.41 -13.57
N GLY A 291 15.05 7.92 -12.38
CA GLY A 291 15.65 8.29 -11.10
C GLY A 291 15.02 9.53 -10.45
N PHE A 292 14.17 10.29 -11.11
CA PHE A 292 13.58 11.51 -10.54
C PHE A 292 12.26 11.21 -9.83
N ARG A 293 11.97 12.00 -8.80
CA ARG A 293 10.67 11.98 -8.09
C ARG A 293 9.85 13.23 -8.35
N SER A 294 8.55 13.11 -8.16
CA SER A 294 7.61 14.24 -8.11
C SER A 294 7.81 15.08 -6.83
N PRO A 295 7.11 16.23 -6.72
CA PRO A 295 6.82 16.86 -5.44
C PRO A 295 6.14 15.88 -4.47
N VAL A 296 6.17 16.22 -3.19
CA VAL A 296 5.48 15.49 -2.14
C VAL A 296 4.06 16.04 -1.97
N TYR A 297 3.10 15.15 -1.81
CA TYR A 297 1.68 15.46 -1.63
C TYR A 297 1.19 14.84 -0.33
N LEU A 298 0.19 15.46 0.29
CA LEU A 298 -0.53 14.89 1.44
C LEU A 298 -1.74 14.11 0.93
N THR A 299 -1.94 12.87 1.41
CA THR A 299 -3.16 12.12 1.10
C THR A 299 -4.37 12.75 1.75
N ASN A 300 -5.47 12.76 1.00
CA ASN A 300 -6.77 13.14 1.53
C ASN A 300 -7.63 11.90 1.85
N SER A 301 -7.00 10.76 2.18
CA SER A 301 -7.76 9.60 2.59
C SER A 301 -8.59 9.90 3.85
N SER A 302 -9.83 9.43 3.90
CA SER A 302 -10.68 9.62 5.09
C SER A 302 -10.09 8.94 6.31
N ILE A 303 -9.45 7.78 6.15
CA ILE A 303 -8.86 7.07 7.28
C ILE A 303 -7.69 7.85 7.88
N SER A 304 -6.75 8.30 7.04
CA SER A 304 -5.59 9.07 7.51
C SER A 304 -6.03 10.38 8.18
N ARG A 305 -6.99 11.11 7.59
CA ARG A 305 -7.47 12.37 8.20
C ARG A 305 -8.23 12.20 9.51
N GLN A 306 -9.02 11.13 9.65
CA GLN A 306 -9.92 10.98 10.80
C GLN A 306 -9.25 10.29 11.98
N TYR A 307 -8.30 9.39 11.71
CA TYR A 307 -7.79 8.48 12.73
C TYR A 307 -6.26 8.53 12.90
N TYR A 308 -5.51 9.19 12.00
CA TYR A 308 -4.07 9.33 12.20
C TYR A 308 -3.77 10.68 12.85
N SER A 309 -2.80 10.72 13.77
CA SER A 309 -2.36 11.99 14.35
C SER A 309 -1.65 12.86 13.30
N ASP A 310 -1.40 14.13 13.62
CA ASP A 310 -0.70 15.05 12.71
C ASP A 310 0.69 14.51 12.31
N ARG A 311 1.43 13.92 13.26
CA ARG A 311 2.75 13.32 13.04
C ARG A 311 2.69 12.14 12.07
N GLN A 312 1.62 11.35 12.11
CA GLN A 312 1.48 10.11 11.33
C GLN A 312 0.72 10.30 10.01
N GLN A 313 0.35 11.54 9.65
CA GLN A 313 -0.28 11.80 8.35
C GLN A 313 0.58 11.26 7.21
N VAL A 314 -0.06 10.64 6.22
CA VAL A 314 0.66 9.98 5.12
C VAL A 314 0.84 10.94 3.96
N HIS A 315 2.10 11.23 3.67
CA HIS A 315 2.52 11.93 2.47
C HIS A 315 2.97 10.92 1.42
N PHE A 316 3.01 11.33 0.17
CA PHE A 316 3.47 10.48 -0.92
C PHE A 316 4.07 11.27 -2.07
N TYR A 317 4.91 10.60 -2.85
CA TYR A 317 5.43 11.09 -4.11
C TYR A 317 5.51 9.95 -5.13
N TYR A 318 5.65 10.28 -6.40
CA TYR A 318 5.90 9.31 -7.46
C TYR A 318 7.38 9.31 -7.80
N LEU A 319 7.92 8.11 -8.03
CA LEU A 319 9.31 7.90 -8.36
C LEU A 319 9.40 7.15 -9.68
N ASN A 320 10.13 7.70 -10.65
CA ASN A 320 10.48 6.96 -11.85
C ASN A 320 11.71 6.10 -11.55
N VAL A 321 11.53 4.79 -11.43
CA VAL A 321 12.63 3.85 -11.15
C VAL A 321 13.32 3.34 -12.43
N GLY A 322 12.89 3.82 -13.60
CA GLY A 322 13.35 3.41 -14.93
C GLY A 322 12.33 2.53 -15.64
N GLU A 323 12.00 1.40 -15.03
CA GLU A 323 11.05 0.41 -15.59
C GLU A 323 9.58 0.76 -15.32
N GLU A 324 9.31 1.46 -14.20
CA GLU A 324 7.97 1.89 -13.84
C GLU A 324 7.95 3.24 -13.10
N ILE A 325 6.73 3.77 -12.95
CA ILE A 325 6.46 4.85 -12.00
C ILE A 325 5.86 4.22 -10.75
N ALA A 326 6.64 4.20 -9.66
CA ALA A 326 6.18 3.77 -8.35
C ALA A 326 5.54 4.93 -7.59
N ARG A 327 4.67 4.62 -6.63
CA ARG A 327 4.25 5.56 -5.59
C ARG A 327 4.95 5.19 -4.30
N VAL A 328 5.64 6.15 -3.70
CA VAL A 328 6.27 5.99 -2.39
C VAL A 328 5.46 6.79 -1.39
N GLU A 329 5.02 6.12 -0.33
CA GLU A 329 4.31 6.74 0.79
C GLU A 329 5.26 6.86 1.98
N VAL A 330 5.26 8.02 2.63
CA VAL A 330 6.10 8.31 3.78
C VAL A 330 5.27 9.03 4.83
N PRO A 331 5.56 8.84 6.13
CA PRO A 331 4.89 9.61 7.16
C PRO A 331 5.37 11.08 7.14
N ARG A 332 4.57 11.97 7.73
CA ARG A 332 4.82 13.41 7.71
C ARG A 332 6.21 13.79 8.20
N TRP A 333 6.74 13.17 9.26
CA TRP A 333 8.07 13.52 9.77
C TRP A 333 9.19 13.24 8.75
N VAL A 334 9.04 12.20 7.91
CA VAL A 334 9.98 11.93 6.81
C VAL A 334 9.76 12.92 5.67
N ALA A 335 8.50 13.25 5.34
CA ALA A 335 8.20 14.20 4.28
C ALA A 335 8.71 15.63 4.57
N GLN A 336 8.74 16.03 5.84
CA GLN A 336 9.16 17.36 6.28
C GLN A 336 10.67 17.47 6.53
N ASP A 337 11.38 16.34 6.63
CA ASP A 337 12.82 16.29 6.78
C ASP A 337 13.47 15.99 5.42
N GLU A 338 14.11 17.00 4.83
CA GLU A 338 14.74 16.89 3.51
C GLU A 338 15.87 15.83 3.48
N GLN A 339 16.54 15.59 4.60
CA GLN A 339 17.60 14.59 4.68
C GLN A 339 17.02 13.17 4.67
N LEU A 340 15.96 12.91 5.45
CA LEU A 340 15.27 11.61 5.45
C LEU A 340 14.61 11.32 4.11
N LEU A 341 13.97 12.33 3.51
CA LEU A 341 13.34 12.20 2.21
C LEU A 341 14.35 11.91 1.10
N ALA A 342 15.49 12.61 1.10
CA ALA A 342 16.58 12.38 0.15
C ALA A 342 17.19 10.98 0.33
N LEU A 343 17.42 10.55 1.58
CA LEU A 343 17.89 9.21 1.92
C LEU A 343 16.95 8.14 1.36
N GLY A 344 15.64 8.24 1.63
CA GLY A 344 14.64 7.31 1.11
C GLY A 344 14.62 7.25 -0.41
N HIS A 345 14.67 8.40 -1.08
CA HIS A 345 14.72 8.48 -2.53
C HIS A 345 15.94 7.75 -3.11
N SER A 346 17.14 8.02 -2.60
CA SER A 346 18.37 7.37 -3.07
C SER A 346 18.39 5.87 -2.78
N LEU A 347 18.00 5.44 -1.58
CA LEU A 347 18.07 4.05 -1.16
C LEU A 347 17.01 3.18 -1.86
N ILE A 348 15.79 3.68 -2.07
CA ILE A 348 14.76 2.96 -2.85
C ILE A 348 15.23 2.76 -4.29
N LEU A 349 15.84 3.78 -4.91
CA LEU A 349 16.39 3.63 -6.27
C LEU A 349 17.51 2.59 -6.35
N ASP A 350 18.42 2.57 -5.37
CA ASP A 350 19.45 1.54 -5.30
C ASP A 350 18.83 0.14 -5.17
N GLN A 351 17.83 -0.03 -4.31
CA GLN A 351 17.11 -1.30 -4.15
C GLN A 351 16.42 -1.74 -5.44
N CYS A 352 15.72 -0.85 -6.14
CA CYS A 352 15.10 -1.16 -7.43
C CYS A 352 16.14 -1.53 -8.50
N ARG A 353 17.29 -0.85 -8.55
CA ARG A 353 18.35 -1.19 -9.51
C ARG A 353 18.92 -2.58 -9.25
N ARG A 354 19.11 -2.95 -7.98
CA ARG A 354 19.59 -4.29 -7.61
C ARG A 354 18.55 -5.38 -7.88
N GLY A 355 17.26 -5.05 -7.74
CA GLY A 355 16.13 -5.98 -7.88
C GLY A 355 15.39 -5.88 -9.22
N GLN A 356 16.07 -5.46 -10.28
CA GLN A 356 15.55 -5.44 -11.66
C GLN A 356 14.22 -4.67 -11.82
N GLY A 357 14.11 -3.53 -11.14
CA GLY A 357 12.94 -2.64 -11.20
C GLY A 357 12.06 -2.68 -9.95
N TYR A 358 12.30 -3.61 -9.01
CA TYR A 358 11.55 -3.71 -7.76
C TYR A 358 12.50 -3.83 -6.54
N PRO A 359 12.16 -3.32 -5.35
CA PRO A 359 13.08 -3.33 -4.21
C PRO A 359 13.45 -4.75 -3.75
N VAL A 360 14.74 -5.09 -3.75
CA VAL A 360 15.26 -6.41 -3.32
C VAL A 360 14.79 -6.77 -1.91
N ALA A 361 14.89 -5.84 -0.96
CA ALA A 361 14.49 -6.11 0.42
C ALA A 361 13.04 -6.59 0.55
N ILE A 362 12.10 -6.01 -0.23
CA ILE A 362 10.71 -6.46 -0.23
C ILE A 362 10.61 -7.87 -0.84
N SER A 363 11.26 -8.12 -1.98
CA SER A 363 11.26 -9.46 -2.58
C SER A 363 11.81 -10.52 -1.63
N GLU A 364 12.91 -10.25 -0.95
CA GLU A 364 13.50 -11.18 0.02
C GLU A 364 12.57 -11.41 1.22
N ALA A 365 11.93 -10.34 1.74
CA ALA A 365 10.96 -10.47 2.82
C ALA A 365 9.76 -11.34 2.41
N HIS A 366 9.25 -11.14 1.18
CA HIS A 366 8.18 -11.96 0.61
C HIS A 366 8.55 -13.44 0.56
N GLU A 367 9.72 -13.77 0.01
CA GLU A 367 10.18 -15.16 -0.06
C GLU A 367 10.30 -15.83 1.31
N GLN A 368 10.66 -15.07 2.37
CA GLN A 368 10.68 -15.61 3.74
C GLN A 368 9.28 -15.75 4.36
N ALA A 369 8.29 -15.00 3.87
CA ALA A 369 6.96 -14.91 4.46
C ALA A 369 5.95 -15.87 3.80
N VAL A 370 6.12 -16.19 2.52
CA VAL A 370 5.15 -16.92 1.70
C VAL A 370 4.80 -18.28 2.30
N LEU A 371 3.48 -18.52 2.39
CA LEU A 371 2.88 -19.82 2.67
C LEU A 371 2.20 -20.33 1.40
N ASP A 372 2.82 -21.31 0.75
CA ASP A 372 2.37 -21.86 -0.52
C ASP A 372 1.25 -22.90 -0.34
N GLY A 373 0.79 -23.49 -1.45
CA GLY A 373 -0.27 -24.51 -1.41
C GLY A 373 0.13 -25.80 -0.66
N LYS A 374 1.42 -26.15 -0.65
CA LYS A 374 1.94 -27.32 0.06
C LYS A 374 2.03 -27.03 1.55
N ASP A 375 2.51 -25.85 1.95
CA ASP A 375 2.57 -25.43 3.35
C ASP A 375 1.18 -25.46 3.99
N ARG A 376 0.16 -24.99 3.25
CA ARG A 376 -1.24 -25.06 3.69
C ARG A 376 -1.72 -26.49 3.89
N GLN A 377 -1.34 -27.42 3.01
CA GLN A 377 -1.71 -28.82 3.16
C GLN A 377 -0.98 -29.47 4.35
N ILE A 378 0.31 -29.19 4.51
CA ILE A 378 1.12 -29.67 5.64
C ILE A 378 0.55 -29.17 6.97
N PHE A 379 0.18 -27.88 7.04
CA PHE A 379 -0.47 -27.30 8.21
C PHE A 379 -1.76 -28.05 8.57
N LYS A 380 -2.65 -28.28 7.60
CA LYS A 380 -3.89 -29.03 7.81
C LYS A 380 -3.63 -30.46 8.32
N ASP A 381 -2.63 -31.13 7.76
CA ASP A 381 -2.29 -32.50 8.15
C ASP A 381 -1.66 -32.56 9.55
N LEU A 382 -0.83 -31.57 9.93
CA LEU A 382 -0.25 -31.45 11.28
C LEU A 382 -1.33 -31.18 12.32
N LEU A 383 -2.29 -30.29 12.02
CA LEU A 383 -3.40 -29.99 12.91
C LEU A 383 -4.27 -31.23 13.11
N ALA A 384 -4.63 -31.93 12.03
CA ALA A 384 -5.43 -33.15 12.11
C ALA A 384 -4.76 -34.23 12.96
N ARG A 385 -3.46 -34.49 12.74
CA ARG A 385 -2.69 -35.47 13.53
C ARG A 385 -2.60 -35.10 15.01
N SER A 386 -2.37 -33.82 15.31
CA SER A 386 -2.27 -33.34 16.70
C SER A 386 -3.57 -33.55 17.47
N LEU A 387 -4.72 -33.44 16.80
CA LEU A 387 -6.03 -33.69 17.39
C LEU A 387 -6.31 -35.20 17.54
N GLU A 388 -5.94 -35.99 16.53
CA GLU A 388 -6.05 -37.46 16.58
C GLU A 388 -5.22 -38.05 17.73
N ASP A 389 -3.99 -37.57 17.93
CA ASP A 389 -3.09 -38.00 19.01
C ASP A 389 -3.69 -37.72 20.41
N LEU A 390 -4.55 -36.70 20.53
CA LEU A 390 -5.26 -36.34 21.76
C LEU A 390 -6.67 -36.98 21.85
N GLY A 391 -7.06 -37.79 20.86
CA GLY A 391 -8.39 -38.40 20.80
C GLY A 391 -9.53 -37.40 20.54
N LEU A 392 -9.20 -36.20 20.04
CA LEU A 392 -10.17 -35.18 19.69
C LEU A 392 -10.72 -35.44 18.26
N PRO A 393 -12.01 -35.18 18.01
CA PRO A 393 -12.61 -35.49 16.73
C PRO A 393 -12.07 -34.57 15.61
N SER A 394 -11.55 -35.17 14.54
CA SER A 394 -11.26 -34.50 13.27
C SER A 394 -12.47 -34.61 12.33
N TYR A 395 -13.13 -33.48 12.04
CA TYR A 395 -14.18 -33.43 11.01
C TYR A 395 -13.65 -32.66 9.81
N THR A 396 -13.66 -33.29 8.63
CA THR A 396 -13.40 -32.62 7.34
C THR A 396 -14.70 -32.52 6.54
N SER A 397 -14.88 -31.48 5.73
CA SER A 397 -16.05 -31.35 4.85
C SER A 397 -16.19 -32.54 3.89
N GLU A 398 -17.40 -33.09 3.76
CA GLU A 398 -17.76 -34.12 2.76
C GLU A 398 -17.39 -33.72 1.32
N LYS A 399 -17.32 -32.41 1.02
CA LYS A 399 -16.90 -31.89 -0.28
C LYS A 399 -15.39 -31.99 -0.52
N GLU A 400 -14.55 -31.86 0.50
CA GLU A 400 -13.11 -32.13 0.36
C GLU A 400 -12.85 -33.62 0.24
N ARG A 401 -13.60 -34.44 0.98
CA ARG A 401 -13.57 -35.90 0.87
C ARG A 401 -13.93 -36.38 -0.55
N SER A 402 -14.94 -35.79 -1.18
CA SER A 402 -15.32 -36.09 -2.57
C SER A 402 -14.33 -35.59 -3.62
N LYS A 403 -13.36 -34.72 -3.28
CA LYS A 403 -12.29 -34.31 -4.20
C LYS A 403 -11.08 -35.23 -4.13
N ARG A 404 -10.86 -35.86 -2.97
CA ARG A 404 -9.82 -36.88 -2.75
C ARG A 404 -10.21 -38.25 -3.30
N THR A 405 -11.51 -38.47 -3.53
CA THR A 405 -12.06 -39.70 -4.09
C THR A 405 -12.63 -39.38 -5.47
N PRO A 406 -12.02 -39.84 -6.58
CA PRO A 406 -12.64 -39.68 -7.90
C PRO A 406 -14.05 -40.27 -7.88
N TRP A 407 -14.99 -39.61 -8.56
CA TRP A 407 -16.29 -40.22 -8.84
C TRP A 407 -16.04 -41.49 -9.67
N LEU A 408 -16.34 -42.66 -9.10
CA LEU A 408 -16.32 -43.94 -9.80
C LEU A 408 -17.39 -43.99 -10.90
#